data_AF-A0A392P6H6-F1
#
_entry.id   AF-A0A392P6H6-F1
#
_cell.length_a   1.000
_cell.length_b   1.000
_cell.length_c   1.000
_cell.angle_alpha   90.00
_cell.angle_beta   90.00
_cell.angle_gamma   90.00
#
_symmetry.space_group_name_H-M   'P 1'
#
loop_
_entity.id
_entity.type
_entity.pdbx_description
1 polymer ?
#
loop_
_entity_poly.entity_id
_entity_poly.type
_entity_poly.pdbx_seq_one_letter_code
_entity_poly.pdbx_strand_id
1 'polypeptide(L)'
;MLRRCLPTKFNLHSRGVPCQIHCILCSREVEDEMHLFLDIAQVVHCWKEANLWHKVEHIKNQSGSFSHIIFAILTSLNDASCTCFAAVLWSIWRTRNVFLWEHKPTVPTVICKLAMDMISDCSLASGSVYRR
;
A
#
# COMPACT_ATOMS: atom_id res chain seq x y z
N MET A 1 7.62 -0.21 -19.61
CA MET A 1 6.75 -0.17 -18.40
C MET A 1 6.07 -1.53 -18.26
N LEU A 2 6.28 -2.25 -17.15
CA LEU A 2 5.66 -3.56 -16.94
C LEU A 2 4.19 -3.36 -16.55
N ARG A 3 3.25 -3.81 -17.38
CA ARG A 3 1.80 -3.73 -17.09
C ARG A 3 1.39 -4.92 -16.23
N ARG A 4 0.55 -4.69 -15.20
CA ARG A 4 -0.01 -5.74 -14.34
C ARG A 4 1.07 -6.67 -13.75
N CYS A 5 2.22 -6.12 -13.38
CA CYS A 5 3.35 -6.92 -12.92
C CYS A 5 3.16 -7.47 -11.51
N LEU A 6 2.33 -6.81 -10.70
CA LEU A 6 2.02 -7.27 -9.35
C LEU A 6 1.14 -8.52 -9.43
N PRO A 7 1.53 -9.63 -8.78
CA PRO A 7 0.75 -10.86 -8.77
C PRO A 7 -0.43 -10.74 -7.79
N THR A 8 -1.30 -9.75 -7.99
CA THR A 8 -2.61 -9.65 -7.36
C THR A 8 -3.48 -10.83 -7.79
N LYS A 9 -4.46 -11.24 -6.99
CA LYS A 9 -5.32 -12.36 -7.38
C LYS A 9 -6.03 -12.12 -8.71
N PHE A 10 -6.47 -10.89 -8.98
CA PHE A 10 -7.04 -10.53 -10.29
C PHE A 10 -6.04 -10.76 -11.43
N ASN A 11 -4.80 -10.29 -11.29
CA ASN A 11 -3.78 -10.44 -12.33
C ASN A 11 -3.40 -11.92 -12.53
N LEU A 12 -3.30 -12.71 -11.46
CA LEU A 12 -3.03 -14.15 -11.54
C LEU A 12 -4.17 -14.90 -12.26
N HIS A 13 -5.42 -14.64 -11.87
CA HIS A 13 -6.58 -15.22 -12.53
C HIS A 13 -6.64 -14.85 -14.01
N SER A 14 -6.37 -13.58 -14.36
CA SER A 14 -6.32 -13.12 -15.76
C SER A 14 -5.26 -13.82 -16.61
N ARG A 15 -4.27 -14.46 -15.97
CA ARG A 15 -3.19 -15.24 -16.60
C ARG A 15 -3.45 -16.76 -16.56
N GLY A 16 -4.66 -17.18 -16.17
CA GLY A 16 -5.05 -18.60 -16.15
C GLY A 16 -4.63 -19.36 -14.89
N VAL A 17 -4.12 -18.67 -13.85
CA VAL A 17 -3.86 -19.33 -12.56
C VAL A 17 -5.19 -19.59 -11.86
N PRO A 18 -5.50 -20.85 -11.46
CA PRO A 18 -6.73 -21.17 -10.76
C PRO A 18 -6.66 -20.63 -9.33
N CYS A 19 -7.28 -19.47 -9.10
CA CYS A 19 -7.40 -18.85 -7.78
C CYS A 19 -8.69 -18.04 -7.65
N GLN A 20 -9.14 -17.83 -6.41
CA GLN A 20 -10.23 -16.90 -6.12
C GLN A 20 -9.76 -15.46 -6.37
N ILE A 21 -10.64 -14.60 -6.87
CA ILE A 21 -10.32 -13.20 -7.17
C ILE A 21 -10.54 -12.24 -5.99
N HIS A 22 -11.28 -12.66 -4.96
CA HIS A 22 -11.61 -11.80 -3.82
C HIS A 22 -10.37 -11.49 -2.98
N CYS A 23 -10.25 -10.23 -2.56
CA CYS A 23 -9.18 -9.72 -1.73
C CYS A 23 -9.03 -10.53 -0.46
N ILE A 24 -7.81 -10.98 -0.18
CA ILE A 24 -7.54 -11.78 1.02
C ILE A 24 -7.67 -10.96 2.32
N LEU A 25 -7.51 -9.63 2.25
CA LEU A 25 -7.54 -8.74 3.41
C LEU A 25 -8.95 -8.33 3.83
N CYS A 26 -9.88 -8.20 2.88
CA CYS A 26 -11.26 -7.76 3.15
C CYS A 26 -12.32 -8.82 2.85
N SER A 27 -11.99 -9.84 2.04
CA SER A 27 -12.86 -10.94 1.61
C SER A 27 -14.16 -10.51 0.90
N ARG A 28 -14.20 -9.30 0.31
CA ARG A 28 -15.41 -8.74 -0.32
C ARG A 28 -15.20 -8.35 -1.77
N GLU A 29 -14.26 -7.45 -2.02
CA GLU A 29 -14.01 -6.90 -3.37
C GLU A 29 -12.97 -7.70 -4.13
N VAL A 30 -12.86 -7.45 -5.44
CA VAL A 30 -11.81 -8.00 -6.29
C VAL A 30 -10.43 -7.46 -5.86
N GLU A 31 -9.45 -8.35 -5.76
CA GLU A 31 -8.06 -7.95 -5.46
C GLU A 31 -7.34 -7.47 -6.72
N ASP A 32 -7.53 -6.21 -7.06
CA ASP A 32 -6.66 -5.48 -7.98
C ASP A 32 -5.70 -4.54 -7.23
N GLU A 33 -4.84 -3.85 -7.96
CA GLU A 33 -3.86 -2.93 -7.37
C GLU A 33 -4.52 -1.71 -6.70
N MET A 34 -5.62 -1.19 -7.24
CA MET A 34 -6.32 -0.04 -6.66
C MET A 34 -6.92 -0.43 -5.32
N HIS A 35 -7.65 -1.54 -5.29
CA HIS A 35 -8.28 -2.05 -4.10
C HIS A 35 -7.24 -2.36 -3.02
N LEU A 36 -6.21 -3.12 -3.38
CA LEU A 36 -5.19 -3.59 -2.45
C LEU A 36 -4.41 -2.45 -1.79
N PHE A 37 -4.08 -1.39 -2.52
CA PHE A 37 -3.19 -0.33 -2.02
C PHE A 37 -3.91 0.97 -1.63
N LEU A 38 -5.16 1.19 -2.04
CA LEU A 38 -5.80 2.52 -1.91
C LEU A 38 -7.25 2.52 -1.39
N ASP A 39 -7.97 1.39 -1.42
CA ASP A 39 -9.41 1.37 -1.08
C ASP A 39 -9.74 0.66 0.24
N ILE A 40 -8.91 -0.32 0.64
CA ILE A 40 -9.16 -1.08 1.87
C ILE A 40 -9.09 -0.16 3.09
N ALA A 41 -10.09 -0.20 3.97
CA ALA A 41 -10.19 0.69 5.14
C ALA A 41 -8.94 0.69 6.03
N GLN A 42 -8.33 -0.49 6.25
CA GLN A 42 -7.09 -0.62 7.03
C GLN A 42 -5.88 -0.03 6.30
N VAL A 43 -5.87 -0.07 4.97
CA VAL A 43 -4.83 0.56 4.15
C VAL A 43 -4.97 2.08 4.17
N VAL A 44 -6.20 2.60 4.08
CA VAL A 44 -6.51 4.02 4.29
C VAL A 44 -6.01 4.48 5.66
N HIS A 45 -6.21 3.67 6.71
CA HIS A 45 -5.67 3.96 8.04
C HIS A 45 -4.14 4.06 8.04
N CYS A 46 -3.42 3.11 7.41
CA CYS A 46 -1.95 3.19 7.28
C CYS A 46 -1.48 4.48 6.61
N TRP A 47 -2.18 4.94 5.56
CA TRP A 47 -1.84 6.21 4.90
C TRP A 47 -2.10 7.43 5.78
N LYS A 48 -3.11 7.38 6.64
CA LYS A 48 -3.41 8.45 7.62
C LYS A 48 -2.33 8.52 8.69
N GLU A 49 -1.93 7.38 9.25
CA GLU A 49 -0.84 7.30 10.23
C GLU A 49 0.51 7.75 9.65
N ALA A 50 0.76 7.48 8.37
CA ALA A 50 1.94 7.97 7.65
C ALA A 50 1.91 9.48 7.33
N ASN A 51 0.80 10.17 7.65
CA ASN A 51 0.54 11.56 7.25
C ASN A 51 0.62 11.80 5.73
N LEU A 52 0.25 10.80 4.93
CA LEU A 52 0.27 10.86 3.46
C LEU A 52 -1.13 10.82 2.83
N TRP A 53 -2.17 10.50 3.61
CA TRP A 53 -3.52 10.25 3.10
C TRP A 53 -4.08 11.40 2.25
N HIS A 54 -3.98 12.65 2.70
CA HIS A 54 -4.50 13.81 1.95
C HIS A 54 -3.98 13.84 0.50
N LYS A 55 -2.69 13.53 0.33
CA LYS A 55 -2.03 13.54 -0.98
C LYS A 55 -2.39 12.32 -1.82
N VAL A 56 -2.44 11.15 -1.19
CA VAL A 56 -2.87 9.90 -1.82
C VAL A 56 -4.31 10.02 -2.33
N GLU A 57 -5.22 10.48 -1.49
CA GLU A 57 -6.64 10.66 -1.81
C GLU A 57 -6.85 11.69 -2.92
N HIS A 58 -6.17 12.85 -2.83
CA HIS A 58 -6.26 13.88 -3.86
C HIS A 58 -5.86 13.36 -5.25
N ILE A 59 -4.71 12.70 -5.36
CA ILE A 59 -4.20 12.20 -6.65
C ILE A 59 -5.04 11.01 -7.14
N LYS A 60 -5.47 10.12 -6.24
CA LYS A 60 -6.37 9.00 -6.57
C LYS A 60 -7.68 9.50 -7.20
N ASN A 61 -8.27 10.55 -6.63
CA ASN A 61 -9.55 11.09 -7.09
C ASN A 61 -9.48 11.78 -8.47
N GLN A 62 -8.28 12.12 -8.95
CA GLN A 62 -8.09 12.66 -10.30
C GLN A 62 -8.25 11.61 -11.40
N SER A 63 -8.54 10.36 -11.04
CA SER A 63 -8.72 9.20 -11.92
C SER A 63 -7.47 8.86 -12.75
N GLY A 64 -7.01 7.62 -12.62
CA GLY A 64 -5.85 7.16 -13.38
C GLY A 64 -5.56 5.69 -13.11
N SER A 65 -4.71 5.11 -13.94
CA SER A 65 -4.16 3.79 -13.66
C SER A 65 -3.35 3.81 -12.36
N PHE A 66 -3.29 2.67 -11.65
CA PHE A 66 -2.49 2.53 -10.43
C PHE A 66 -1.04 3.04 -10.62
N SER A 67 -0.38 2.67 -11.73
CA SER A 67 0.97 3.15 -12.02
C SER A 67 1.04 4.68 -12.13
N HIS A 68 0.07 5.31 -12.81
CA HIS A 68 0.03 6.76 -12.92
C HIS A 68 -0.11 7.44 -11.55
N ILE A 69 -0.99 6.91 -10.69
CA ILE A 69 -1.20 7.41 -9.32
C ILE A 69 0.10 7.30 -8.51
N ILE A 70 0.77 6.15 -8.53
CA ILE A 70 2.04 5.94 -7.82
C ILE A 70 3.12 6.93 -8.29
N PHE A 71 3.31 7.08 -9.59
CA PHE A 71 4.31 8.00 -10.13
C PHE A 71 3.96 9.46 -9.81
N ALA A 72 2.69 9.87 -9.94
CA ALA A 72 2.26 11.22 -9.61
C ALA A 72 2.47 11.56 -8.13
N ILE A 73 2.21 10.61 -7.23
CA ILE A 73 2.49 10.77 -5.79
C ILE A 73 3.99 10.96 -5.57
N LEU A 74 4.83 10.06 -6.10
CA LEU A 74 6.28 10.11 -5.96
C LEU A 74 6.87 11.42 -6.49
N THR A 75 6.44 11.90 -7.66
CA THR A 75 6.93 13.16 -8.24
C THR A 75 6.56 14.40 -7.44
N SER A 76 5.57 14.30 -6.55
CA SER A 76 5.11 15.41 -5.74
C SER A 76 5.56 15.32 -4.28
N LEU A 77 6.33 14.30 -3.89
CA LEU A 77 6.86 14.11 -2.53
C LEU A 77 8.35 14.49 -2.49
N ASN A 78 8.84 14.84 -1.29
CA ASN A 78 10.29 14.93 -1.03
C ASN A 78 10.88 13.54 -0.74
N ASP A 79 12.21 13.41 -0.73
CA ASP A 79 12.90 12.12 -0.59
C ASP A 79 12.52 11.34 0.67
N ALA A 80 12.41 12.02 1.82
CA ALA A 80 11.99 11.40 3.08
C ALA A 80 10.55 10.84 2.98
N SER A 81 9.64 11.61 2.38
CA SER A 81 8.25 11.20 2.20
C SER A 81 8.11 10.12 1.13
N CYS A 82 8.94 10.12 0.08
CA CYS A 82 9.05 9.03 -0.89
C CYS A 82 9.46 7.73 -0.22
N THR A 83 10.42 7.80 0.71
CA THR A 83 10.88 6.65 1.50
C THR A 83 9.74 6.10 2.35
N CYS A 84 9.03 6.97 3.08
CA CYS A 84 7.85 6.59 3.86
C CYS A 84 6.74 5.98 2.97
N PHE A 85 6.45 6.61 1.83
CA PHE A 85 5.47 6.12 0.87
C PHE A 85 5.81 4.71 0.35
N ALA A 86 7.06 4.48 -0.03
CA ALA A 86 7.53 3.18 -0.46
C ALA A 86 7.47 2.12 0.66
N ALA A 87 7.81 2.51 1.90
CA ALA A 87 7.72 1.64 3.06
C ALA A 87 6.28 1.19 3.35
N VAL A 88 5.30 2.08 3.21
CA VAL A 88 3.88 1.74 3.37
C VAL A 88 3.41 0.79 2.27
N LEU A 89 3.72 1.07 0.99
CA LEU A 89 3.41 0.15 -0.11
C LEU A 89 4.00 -1.25 0.14
N TRP A 90 5.28 -1.32 0.52
CA TRP A 90 5.94 -2.58 0.81
C TRP A 90 5.29 -3.31 1.98
N SER A 91 4.92 -2.60 3.05
CA SER A 91 4.28 -3.17 4.23
C SER A 91 2.90 -3.77 3.93
N ILE A 92 2.10 -3.08 3.09
CA ILE A 92 0.81 -3.59 2.62
C ILE A 92 1.02 -4.88 1.81
N TRP A 93 1.95 -4.85 0.85
CA TRP A 93 2.26 -6.00 0.01
C TRP A 93 2.77 -7.20 0.81
N ARG A 94 3.70 -6.95 1.75
CA ARG A 94 4.25 -7.97 2.63
C ARG A 94 3.15 -8.60 3.48
N THR A 95 2.30 -7.80 4.10
CA THR A 95 1.24 -8.35 4.96
C THR A 95 0.24 -9.18 4.17
N ARG A 96 -0.15 -8.71 2.98
CA ARG A 96 -0.97 -9.50 2.05
C ARG A 96 -0.34 -10.86 1.77
N ASN A 97 0.97 -10.90 1.49
CA ASN A 97 1.67 -12.16 1.22
C ASN A 97 1.75 -13.06 2.46
N VAL A 98 2.07 -12.51 3.63
CA VAL A 98 2.08 -13.27 4.89
C VAL A 98 0.72 -13.91 5.15
N PHE A 99 -0.37 -13.15 4.98
CA PHE A 99 -1.72 -13.66 5.16
C PHE A 99 -2.06 -14.76 4.14
N LEU A 100 -1.65 -14.59 2.87
CA LEU A 100 -1.89 -15.55 1.81
C LEU A 100 -1.16 -16.89 2.04
N TRP A 101 0.08 -16.86 2.54
CA TRP A 101 0.94 -18.05 2.64
C TRP A 101 0.92 -18.71 4.01
N GLU A 102 0.88 -17.94 5.10
CA GLU A 102 0.98 -18.51 6.45
C GLU A 102 -0.36 -18.97 7.03
N HIS A 103 -1.49 -18.67 6.38
CA HIS A 103 -2.86 -18.99 6.86
C HIS A 103 -3.17 -18.53 8.31
N LYS A 104 -2.27 -17.75 8.91
CA LYS A 104 -2.47 -17.15 10.22
C LYS A 104 -3.38 -15.94 10.03
N PRO A 105 -4.47 -15.81 10.80
CA PRO A 105 -5.21 -14.56 10.89
C PRO A 105 -4.30 -13.55 11.57
N THR A 106 -3.39 -12.95 10.80
CA THR A 106 -2.68 -11.76 11.23
C THR A 106 -3.74 -10.68 11.26
N VAL A 107 -4.16 -10.35 12.47
CA VAL A 107 -5.15 -9.30 12.72
C VAL A 107 -4.69 -8.05 11.96
N PRO A 108 -5.58 -7.32 11.28
CA PRO A 108 -5.21 -6.12 10.51
C PRO A 108 -4.43 -5.06 11.32
N THR A 109 -4.46 -5.13 12.65
CA THR A 109 -3.62 -4.35 13.55
C THR A 109 -2.12 -4.60 13.36
N VAL A 110 -1.68 -5.76 12.86
CA VAL A 110 -0.27 -6.06 12.53
C VAL A 110 0.19 -5.33 11.26
N ILE A 111 -0.71 -5.13 10.28
CA ILE A 111 -0.43 -4.29 9.08
C ILE A 111 -0.04 -2.89 9.56
N CYS A 112 -0.86 -2.34 10.47
CA CYS A 112 -0.60 -1.05 11.07
C CYS A 112 0.68 -1.10 11.88
N LYS A 113 0.91 -2.10 12.76
CA LYS A 113 2.10 -2.14 13.62
C LYS A 113 3.42 -2.17 12.86
N LEU A 114 3.56 -3.03 11.85
CA LEU A 114 4.80 -3.11 11.05
C LEU A 114 5.00 -1.88 10.16
N ALA A 115 3.93 -1.36 9.56
CA ALA A 115 4.00 -0.10 8.84
C ALA A 115 4.34 1.06 9.78
N MET A 116 3.75 1.10 10.98
CA MET A 116 3.95 2.11 12.02
C MET A 116 5.36 2.05 12.60
N ASP A 117 5.94 0.87 12.80
CA ASP A 117 7.32 0.70 13.25
C ASP A 117 8.26 1.31 12.19
N MET A 118 8.08 0.99 10.89
CA MET A 118 8.85 1.59 9.80
C MET A 118 8.56 3.10 9.58
N ILE A 119 7.33 3.56 9.83
CA ILE A 119 6.93 4.99 9.77
C ILE A 119 7.53 5.75 10.95
N SER A 120 7.62 5.16 12.14
CA SER A 120 8.25 5.76 13.31
C SER A 120 9.72 6.06 13.03
N ASP A 121 10.41 5.14 12.34
CA ASP A 121 11.78 5.37 11.86
C ASP A 121 11.85 6.48 10.78
N CYS A 122 10.86 6.57 9.89
CA CYS A 122 10.80 7.64 8.87
C CYS A 122 10.50 9.04 9.45
N SER A 123 9.62 9.13 10.45
CA SER A 123 9.26 10.38 11.11
C SER A 123 10.41 10.93 11.97
N LEU A 124 11.20 10.05 12.60
CA LEU A 124 12.46 10.41 13.25
C LEU A 124 13.51 10.95 12.26
N ALA A 125 13.60 10.35 11.07
CA ALA A 125 14.49 10.83 10.00
C ALA A 125 14.06 12.20 9.42
N SER A 126 12.76 12.52 9.50
CA SER A 126 12.20 13.79 9.05
C SER A 126 12.41 14.93 10.07
N GLY A 127 12.48 14.60 11.37
CA GLY A 127 12.68 15.56 12.46
C GLY A 127 14.14 15.92 12.77
N SER A 128 15.11 15.11 12.30
CA SER A 128 16.54 15.36 12.51
C SER A 128 17.13 16.41 11.57
N VAL A 129 16.42 16.76 10.49
CA VAL A 129 16.85 17.78 9.51
C VAL A 129 16.49 19.20 9.97
N TYR A 130 15.62 19.36 10.98
CA TYR A 130 15.14 20.67 11.48
C TYR A 130 15.74 21.10 12.82
N ARG A 131 16.91 20.55 13.20
CA ARG A 131 17.76 21.12 14.25
C ARG A 131 19.10 21.56 13.67
N ARG A 132 19.13 22.76 13.12
CA ARG A 132 20.33 23.62 13.09
C ARG A 132 19.92 25.00 13.53
#